data_AF-A0A5B8VPI7-F1
#
_entry.id   AF-A0A5B8VPI7-F1
#
_cell.length_a   1.000
_cell.length_b   1.000
_cell.length_c   1.000
_cell.angle_alpha   90.00
_cell.angle_beta   90.00
_cell.angle_gamma   90.00
#
_symmetry.space_group_name_H-M   'P 1'
#
loop_
_entity.id
_entity.type
_entity.pdbx_description
1 polymer ?
#
loop_
_entity_poly.entity_id
_entity_poly.type
_entity_poly.pdbx_seq_one_letter_code
_entity_poly.pdbx_strand_id
1 'polypeptide(L)'
;MKIKMLFSTLLVFSAATSLHAQYFDPHTDLITGKSPTNNITIPLKEGYSLDLGRGNKLFIPRVNSYPGSKSGLKGLLPTAQLIEAVKATYARFKDSLQDPLTVKKIQYLDFNGKIKTLVSQKPATEEKLYYTADGQTSMVKPQMDSITIARVDSTANYYRPAVIIFTLNSISDFSKVANSALIDQFIDSIEAAIPAKVASHAPWKYFMYGNYTLNNQNSFSGNLNSTLNVQRTFTIGFSADIQNIKNHFVPSASIGISMFNYFKKQPNSYNGFGLYWTPYFFFDKDQNGKTKTYRNDFLFATYTTITDRKDIGNKLDIFLPISLGYLIHRKGDFLEKNTFGFNAFGVKYGNATLKPFIYFHNFIKGVTPSIQLSIGIGK
;
A
#
# COMPACT_ATOMS: atom_id res chain seq x y z
N MET A 1 -57.49 13.82 50.07
CA MET A 1 -57.17 12.73 49.14
C MET A 1 -56.30 13.22 47.96
N LYS A 2 -55.11 13.80 48.21
CA LYS A 2 -54.21 14.33 47.15
C LYS A 2 -52.72 13.98 47.33
N ILE A 3 -52.33 13.41 48.48
CA ILE A 3 -50.91 13.11 48.79
C ILE A 3 -50.47 11.73 48.26
N LYS A 4 -51.40 10.77 48.12
CA LYS A 4 -51.08 9.42 47.60
C LYS A 4 -50.71 9.37 46.11
N MET A 5 -51.08 10.39 45.32
CA MET A 5 -50.79 10.42 43.88
C MET A 5 -49.38 10.95 43.58
N LEU A 6 -48.84 11.83 44.44
CA LEU A 6 -47.49 12.40 44.28
C LEU A 6 -46.38 11.38 44.58
N PHE A 7 -46.63 10.49 45.55
CA PHE A 7 -45.66 9.46 45.95
C PHE A 7 -45.49 8.36 44.89
N SER A 8 -46.56 8.00 44.18
CA SER A 8 -46.48 7.03 43.09
C SER A 8 -45.83 7.59 41.83
N THR A 9 -45.86 8.91 41.58
CA THR A 9 -45.12 9.50 40.45
C THR A 9 -43.62 9.57 40.71
N LEU A 10 -43.19 9.90 41.94
CA LEU A 10 -41.77 9.95 42.32
C LEU A 10 -41.09 8.57 42.32
N LEU A 11 -41.83 7.50 42.64
CA LEU A 11 -41.30 6.13 42.63
C LEU A 11 -41.06 5.60 41.20
N VAL A 12 -41.81 6.09 40.21
CA VAL A 12 -41.59 5.76 38.79
C VAL A 12 -40.33 6.44 38.26
N PHE A 13 -40.01 7.65 38.74
CA PHE A 13 -38.76 8.34 38.36
C PHE A 13 -37.51 7.78 39.05
N SER A 14 -37.61 7.19 40.25
CA SER A 14 -36.46 6.54 40.90
C SER A 14 -36.12 5.15 40.35
N ALA A 15 -37.06 4.51 39.65
CA ALA A 15 -36.85 3.22 38.99
C ALA A 15 -36.50 3.35 37.50
N ALA A 16 -36.61 4.55 36.92
CA ALA A 16 -36.15 4.82 35.57
C ALA A 16 -34.62 4.89 35.57
N THR A 17 -33.99 3.76 35.20
CA THR A 17 -32.59 3.73 34.73
C THR A 17 -32.34 4.91 33.81
N SER A 18 -31.20 5.58 33.97
CA SER A 18 -30.81 6.79 33.22
C SER A 18 -31.26 6.76 31.75
N LEU A 19 -32.41 7.39 31.47
CA LEU A 19 -32.88 7.61 30.12
C LEU A 19 -31.94 8.65 29.51
N HIS A 20 -30.96 8.19 28.74
CA HIS A 20 -30.10 9.08 27.97
C HIS A 20 -30.94 9.72 26.88
N ALA A 21 -31.33 10.99 27.09
CA ALA A 21 -31.95 11.79 26.06
C ALA A 21 -31.06 11.77 24.81
N GLN A 22 -31.60 11.37 23.67
CA GLN A 22 -30.90 11.41 22.40
C GLN A 22 -30.75 12.88 22.00
N TYR A 23 -29.58 13.45 22.29
CA TYR A 23 -29.23 14.79 21.83
C TYR A 23 -28.93 14.73 20.34
N PHE A 24 -29.80 15.35 19.54
CA PHE A 24 -29.56 15.56 18.12
C PHE A 24 -28.67 16.81 17.98
N ASP A 25 -27.41 16.62 17.61
CA ASP A 25 -26.50 17.71 17.28
C ASP A 25 -26.55 17.98 15.76
N PRO A 26 -27.16 19.08 15.30
CA PRO A 26 -27.23 19.42 13.88
C PRO A 26 -25.88 19.84 13.27
N HIS A 27 -24.81 19.95 14.06
CA HIS A 27 -23.48 20.41 13.63
C HIS A 27 -22.41 19.29 13.53
N THR A 28 -22.81 18.01 13.49
CA THR A 28 -21.86 16.87 13.48
C THR A 28 -20.89 16.79 12.29
N ASP A 29 -21.05 17.63 11.27
CA ASP A 29 -20.11 17.69 10.14
C ASP A 29 -18.71 18.28 10.49
N LEU A 30 -18.48 18.82 11.70
CA LEU A 30 -17.41 19.82 11.87
C LEU A 30 -16.42 19.69 13.03
N ILE A 31 -16.26 18.55 13.73
CA ILE A 31 -15.17 18.51 14.75
C ILE A 31 -13.77 18.32 14.13
N THR A 32 -13.63 18.07 12.81
CA THR A 32 -12.32 18.15 12.11
C THR A 32 -12.37 18.67 10.67
N GLY A 33 -13.54 18.96 10.07
CA GLY A 33 -13.66 19.36 8.65
C GLY A 33 -13.13 18.32 7.64
N LYS A 34 -12.71 17.15 8.12
CA LYS A 34 -12.29 15.99 7.34
C LYS A 34 -13.00 14.80 7.95
N SER A 35 -13.99 14.22 7.28
CA SER A 35 -14.54 12.93 7.69
C SER A 35 -13.38 11.93 7.80
N PRO A 36 -12.98 11.46 8.99
CA PRO A 36 -11.88 10.52 9.11
C PRO A 36 -12.22 9.17 8.47
N THR A 37 -13.49 8.93 8.16
CA THR A 37 -14.01 7.66 7.63
C THR A 37 -14.08 7.61 6.11
N ASN A 38 -14.10 8.74 5.38
CA ASN A 38 -14.20 8.73 3.91
C ASN A 38 -12.93 8.20 3.21
N ASN A 39 -11.79 8.09 3.92
CA ASN A 39 -10.53 7.61 3.37
C ASN A 39 -10.03 6.29 3.98
N ILE A 40 -10.75 5.68 4.92
CA ILE A 40 -10.37 4.39 5.50
C ILE A 40 -10.97 3.27 4.64
N THR A 41 -10.66 3.27 3.34
CA THR A 41 -10.80 2.09 2.49
C THR A 41 -9.62 1.18 2.83
N ILE A 42 -9.72 0.45 3.94
CA ILE A 42 -8.71 -0.54 4.27
C ILE A 42 -8.88 -1.68 3.29
N PRO A 43 -7.93 -1.93 2.38
CA PRO A 43 -7.98 -3.17 1.63
C PRO A 43 -7.85 -4.30 2.64
N LEU A 44 -8.97 -4.99 2.93
CA LEU A 44 -9.05 -6.20 3.79
C LEU A 44 -8.12 -7.34 3.31
N LYS A 45 -7.36 -7.11 2.23
CA LYS A 45 -6.37 -8.02 1.67
C LYS A 45 -5.01 -7.94 2.38
N GLU A 46 -4.76 -6.93 3.22
CA GLU A 46 -3.49 -6.78 3.93
C GLU A 46 -3.65 -6.55 5.42
N GLY A 47 -3.11 -7.47 6.21
CA GLY A 47 -3.18 -7.43 7.65
C GLY A 47 -3.13 -8.81 8.25
N TYR A 48 -3.45 -8.87 9.53
CA TYR A 48 -3.24 -10.05 10.34
C TYR A 48 -4.56 -10.46 10.96
N SER A 49 -5.07 -11.62 10.56
CA SER A 49 -6.30 -12.19 11.08
C SER A 49 -5.96 -13.19 12.18
N LEU A 50 -6.69 -13.13 13.29
CA LEU A 50 -6.66 -14.11 14.36
C LEU A 50 -8.07 -14.67 14.56
N ASP A 51 -8.21 -15.98 14.48
CA ASP A 51 -9.45 -16.69 14.86
C ASP A 51 -9.57 -16.72 16.39
N LEU A 52 -10.66 -16.14 16.89
CA LEU A 52 -10.99 -16.06 18.32
C LEU A 52 -11.96 -17.17 18.75
N GLY A 53 -12.29 -18.09 17.84
CA GLY A 53 -13.22 -19.20 18.05
C GLY A 53 -14.69 -18.80 17.91
N ARG A 54 -15.54 -19.82 17.72
CA ARG A 54 -16.99 -19.67 17.55
C ARG A 54 -17.36 -18.64 16.47
N GLY A 55 -16.59 -18.60 15.38
CA GLY A 55 -16.78 -17.67 14.26
C GLY A 55 -16.25 -16.26 14.48
N ASN A 56 -15.87 -15.87 15.70
CA ASN A 56 -15.33 -14.54 15.98
C ASN A 56 -13.90 -14.38 15.46
N LYS A 57 -13.57 -13.21 14.92
CA LYS A 57 -12.25 -12.92 14.36
C LYS A 57 -11.76 -11.55 14.78
N LEU A 58 -10.46 -11.46 15.00
CA LEU A 58 -9.71 -10.21 15.10
C LEU A 58 -8.97 -10.00 13.79
N PHE A 59 -9.01 -8.79 13.25
CA PHE A 59 -8.23 -8.39 12.10
C PHE A 59 -7.52 -7.09 12.40
N ILE A 60 -6.20 -7.09 12.25
CA ILE A 60 -5.37 -5.91 12.40
C ILE A 60 -4.82 -5.56 11.02
N PRO A 61 -5.35 -4.54 10.33
CA PRO A 61 -4.83 -4.13 9.04
C PRO A 61 -3.40 -3.66 9.15
N ARG A 62 -2.62 -3.97 8.12
CA ARG A 62 -1.26 -3.43 8.04
C ARG A 62 -1.33 -1.94 7.77
N VAL A 63 -0.70 -1.16 8.64
CA VAL A 63 -0.52 0.28 8.45
C VAL A 63 0.91 0.57 8.01
N ASN A 64 1.14 1.76 7.45
CA ASN A 64 2.52 2.19 7.19
C ASN A 64 3.27 2.27 8.52
N SER A 65 4.50 1.76 8.55
CA SER A 65 5.33 1.63 9.76
C SER A 65 5.39 2.93 10.57
N TYR A 66 4.99 2.85 11.83
CA TYR A 66 5.33 3.82 12.86
C TYR A 66 6.83 3.70 13.18
N PRO A 67 7.52 4.80 13.56
CA PRO A 67 8.90 4.73 14.02
C PRO A 67 9.06 3.67 15.13
N GLY A 68 10.05 2.77 14.98
CA GLY A 68 10.32 1.70 15.97
C GLY A 68 9.44 0.44 15.85
N SER A 69 8.60 0.32 14.82
CA SER A 69 7.72 -0.84 14.60
C SER A 69 7.85 -1.36 13.18
N LYS A 70 8.09 -2.68 13.01
CA LYS A 70 8.22 -3.30 11.68
C LYS A 70 6.86 -3.40 10.99
N SER A 71 5.79 -3.60 11.76
CA SER A 71 4.42 -3.73 11.27
C SER A 71 3.63 -2.41 11.29
N GLY A 72 4.11 -1.42 12.05
CA GLY A 72 3.36 -0.21 12.43
C GLY A 72 2.34 -0.43 13.54
N LEU A 73 2.23 -1.64 14.10
CA LEU A 73 1.20 -1.97 15.10
C LEU A 73 1.55 -1.57 16.52
N LYS A 74 2.82 -1.26 16.84
CA LYS A 74 3.18 -0.83 18.20
C LYS A 74 2.50 0.46 18.65
N GLY A 75 1.99 1.28 17.71
CA GLY A 75 1.14 2.44 18.05
C GLY A 75 -0.17 2.06 18.75
N LEU A 76 -0.61 0.80 18.66
CA LEU A 76 -1.76 0.27 19.40
C LEU A 76 -1.41 -0.09 20.85
N LEU A 77 -0.13 -0.30 21.16
CA LEU A 77 0.30 -0.74 22.47
C LEU A 77 0.44 0.44 23.45
N PRO A 78 0.17 0.21 24.76
CA PRO A 78 -0.57 -0.92 25.30
C PRO A 78 -2.07 -0.84 24.92
N THR A 79 -2.72 -1.98 24.68
CA THR A 79 -4.15 -1.99 24.30
C THR A 79 -5.10 -1.98 25.50
N ALA A 80 -4.62 -2.25 26.72
CA ALA A 80 -5.47 -2.34 27.92
C ALA A 80 -6.37 -1.11 28.12
N GLN A 81 -5.80 0.10 28.15
CA GLN A 81 -6.58 1.33 28.35
C GLN A 81 -7.59 1.57 27.23
N LEU A 82 -7.23 1.26 25.98
CA LEU A 82 -8.09 1.42 24.82
C LEU A 82 -9.28 0.45 24.89
N ILE A 83 -9.02 -0.83 25.13
CA ILE A 83 -10.06 -1.86 25.20
C ILE A 83 -11.00 -1.60 26.38
N GLU A 84 -10.49 -1.21 27.54
CA GLU A 84 -11.34 -0.89 28.70
C GLU A 84 -12.21 0.34 28.47
N ALA A 85 -11.67 1.40 27.87
CA ALA A 85 -12.45 2.58 27.52
C ALA A 85 -13.52 2.27 26.45
N VAL A 86 -13.22 1.38 25.49
CA VAL A 86 -14.19 0.88 24.51
C VAL A 86 -15.27 0.04 25.20
N LYS A 87 -14.93 -0.88 26.10
CA LYS A 87 -15.91 -1.67 26.87
C LYS A 87 -16.83 -0.78 27.72
N ALA A 88 -16.27 0.21 28.40
CA ALA A 88 -17.04 1.18 29.20
C ALA A 88 -18.02 1.97 28.33
N THR A 89 -17.61 2.33 27.11
CA THR A 89 -18.47 3.04 26.16
C THR A 89 -19.53 2.11 25.57
N TYR A 90 -19.17 0.87 25.21
CA TYR A 90 -20.10 -0.16 24.73
C TYR A 90 -21.22 -0.45 25.74
N ALA A 91 -20.90 -0.50 27.04
CA ALA A 91 -21.86 -0.75 28.11
C ALA A 91 -23.05 0.24 28.08
N ARG A 92 -22.83 1.49 27.65
CA ARG A 92 -23.87 2.54 27.59
C ARG A 92 -24.92 2.31 26.50
N PHE A 93 -24.57 1.57 25.45
CA PHE A 93 -25.45 1.29 24.30
C PHE A 93 -25.86 -0.18 24.25
N LYS A 94 -25.39 -1.02 25.18
CA LYS A 94 -25.59 -2.47 25.16
C LYS A 94 -27.06 -2.85 25.03
N ASP A 95 -27.94 -2.14 25.73
CA ASP A 95 -29.38 -2.44 25.73
C ASP A 95 -30.04 -2.06 24.40
N SER A 96 -29.56 -1.00 23.73
CA SER A 96 -30.04 -0.60 22.41
C SER A 96 -29.57 -1.54 21.28
N LEU A 97 -28.59 -2.42 21.55
CA LEU A 97 -27.97 -3.30 20.55
C LEU A 97 -28.41 -4.77 20.66
N GLN A 98 -29.46 -5.05 21.44
CA GLN A 98 -29.91 -6.42 21.75
C GLN A 98 -30.62 -7.14 20.60
N ASP A 99 -31.19 -6.42 19.62
CA ASP A 99 -31.96 -7.05 18.53
C ASP A 99 -31.09 -8.00 17.68
N PRO A 100 -31.24 -9.33 17.76
CA PRO A 100 -30.33 -10.28 17.11
C PRO A 100 -30.39 -10.25 15.58
N LEU A 101 -31.43 -9.68 14.97
CA LEU A 101 -31.67 -9.72 13.52
C LEU A 101 -31.10 -8.53 12.76
N THR A 102 -30.52 -7.59 13.50
CA THR A 102 -29.81 -6.46 12.92
C THR A 102 -28.31 -6.69 12.94
N VAL A 103 -27.64 -6.13 11.94
CA VAL A 103 -26.18 -6.04 11.85
C VAL A 103 -25.75 -4.72 12.46
N LYS A 104 -24.78 -4.80 13.35
CA LYS A 104 -24.22 -3.67 14.07
C LYS A 104 -22.82 -3.43 13.58
N LYS A 105 -22.54 -2.18 13.24
CA LYS A 105 -21.20 -1.68 12.96
C LYS A 105 -20.92 -0.56 13.94
N ILE A 106 -19.97 -0.79 14.83
CA ILE A 106 -19.56 0.22 15.81
C ILE A 106 -18.14 0.63 15.50
N GLN A 107 -17.89 1.93 15.41
CA GLN A 107 -16.56 2.49 15.21
C GLN A 107 -16.21 3.35 16.42
N TYR A 108 -15.08 3.03 17.05
CA TYR A 108 -14.48 3.79 18.12
C TYR A 108 -13.23 4.50 17.58
N LEU A 109 -13.20 5.82 17.72
CA LEU A 109 -12.06 6.65 17.35
C LEU A 109 -11.46 7.25 18.62
N ASP A 110 -10.29 6.76 19.00
CA ASP A 110 -9.52 7.26 20.15
C ASP A 110 -8.59 8.39 19.70
N PHE A 111 -8.89 9.61 20.14
CA PHE A 111 -8.03 10.80 19.96
C PHE A 111 -7.31 11.09 21.28
N ASN A 112 -6.18 10.42 21.52
CA ASN A 112 -5.36 10.60 22.71
C ASN A 112 -6.16 10.48 24.04
N GLY A 113 -6.96 9.42 24.17
CA GLY A 113 -7.81 9.13 25.34
C GLY A 113 -9.25 9.62 25.21
N LYS A 114 -9.56 10.45 24.21
CA LYS A 114 -10.94 10.90 23.95
C LYS A 114 -11.59 10.02 22.89
N ILE A 115 -12.45 9.10 23.34
CA ILE A 115 -13.17 8.19 22.45
C ILE A 115 -14.41 8.86 21.86
N LYS A 116 -14.49 8.89 20.53
CA LYS A 116 -15.72 9.14 19.79
C LYS A 116 -16.29 7.82 19.28
N THR A 117 -17.61 7.68 19.33
CA THR A 117 -18.29 6.43 18.93
C THR A 117 -19.30 6.72 17.84
N LEU A 118 -19.26 5.93 16.77
CA LEU A 118 -20.27 5.90 15.74
C LEU A 118 -20.92 4.52 15.75
N VAL A 119 -22.24 4.48 15.91
CA VAL A 119 -23.04 3.25 15.89
C VAL A 119 -23.91 3.27 14.63
N SER A 120 -23.84 2.20 13.84
CA SER A 120 -24.76 1.95 12.73
C SER A 120 -25.42 0.59 12.95
N GLN A 121 -26.74 0.58 12.85
CA GLN A 121 -27.56 -0.61 12.97
C GLN A 121 -28.51 -0.67 11.77
N LYS A 122 -28.58 -1.83 11.12
CA LYS A 122 -29.51 -2.07 10.01
C LYS A 122 -30.01 -3.51 10.03
N PRO A 123 -31.18 -3.81 9.44
CA PRO A 123 -31.59 -5.19 9.19
C PRO A 123 -30.47 -5.97 8.47
N ALA A 124 -30.23 -7.22 8.86
CA ALA A 124 -29.13 -8.01 8.31
C ALA A 124 -29.25 -8.21 6.79
N THR A 125 -30.49 -8.36 6.33
CA THR A 125 -30.91 -8.51 4.94
C THR A 125 -32.35 -8.00 4.80
N GLU A 126 -32.74 -7.61 3.59
CA GLU A 126 -34.16 -7.36 3.26
C GLU A 126 -34.97 -8.68 3.29
N GLU A 127 -34.30 -9.80 2.99
CA GLU A 127 -34.87 -11.15 3.04
C GLU A 127 -34.59 -11.83 4.39
N LYS A 128 -35.56 -12.56 4.94
CA LYS A 128 -35.33 -13.38 6.14
C LYS A 128 -34.84 -14.77 5.72
N LEU A 129 -33.65 -15.15 6.17
CA LEU A 129 -33.11 -16.48 5.93
C LEU A 129 -33.47 -17.41 7.09
N TYR A 130 -33.93 -18.61 6.76
CA TYR A 130 -34.24 -19.64 7.75
C TYR A 130 -33.42 -20.89 7.45
N TYR A 131 -33.01 -21.57 8.50
CA TYR A 131 -32.34 -22.86 8.44
C TYR A 131 -33.12 -23.84 9.32
N THR A 132 -33.44 -25.00 8.76
CA THR A 132 -34.14 -26.07 9.47
C THR A 132 -33.21 -27.26 9.63
N ALA A 133 -32.99 -27.67 10.88
CA ALA A 133 -32.26 -28.88 11.24
C ALA A 133 -32.95 -29.53 12.44
N ASP A 134 -32.99 -30.86 12.48
CA ASP A 134 -33.57 -31.66 13.57
C ASP A 134 -35.00 -31.24 13.95
N GLY A 135 -35.82 -30.87 12.96
CA GLY A 135 -37.20 -30.43 13.15
C GLY A 135 -37.36 -29.02 13.76
N GLN A 136 -36.26 -28.30 13.99
CA GLN A 136 -36.28 -26.92 14.47
C GLN A 136 -35.92 -25.94 13.36
N THR A 137 -36.75 -24.93 13.17
CA THR A 137 -36.48 -23.83 12.23
C THR A 137 -35.93 -22.62 12.98
N SER A 138 -34.72 -22.21 12.62
CA SER A 138 -34.04 -21.05 13.18
C SER A 138 -33.85 -19.98 12.11
N MET A 139 -34.11 -18.72 12.44
CA MET A 139 -33.76 -17.61 11.55
C MET A 139 -32.26 -17.34 11.64
N VAL A 140 -31.62 -17.24 10.48
CA VAL A 140 -30.17 -17.06 10.36
C VAL A 140 -29.85 -15.60 10.07
N LYS A 141 -28.89 -15.06 10.80
CA LYS A 141 -28.28 -13.76 10.52
C LYS A 141 -27.10 -13.96 9.56
N PRO A 142 -27.20 -13.56 8.27
CA PRO A 142 -26.15 -13.86 7.28
C PRO A 142 -24.88 -13.03 7.44
N GLN A 143 -24.97 -11.91 8.14
CA GLN A 143 -23.88 -10.94 8.29
C GLN A 143 -23.45 -10.85 9.75
N MET A 144 -22.13 -10.85 9.97
CA MET A 144 -21.54 -10.67 11.29
C MET A 144 -21.60 -9.20 11.74
N ASP A 145 -21.60 -8.98 13.05
CA ASP A 145 -21.38 -7.66 13.63
C ASP A 145 -19.91 -7.27 13.51
N SER A 146 -19.61 -5.97 13.54
CA SER A 146 -18.23 -5.49 13.51
C SER A 146 -17.97 -4.37 14.51
N ILE A 147 -16.86 -4.45 15.23
CA ILE A 147 -16.33 -3.36 16.04
C ILE A 147 -14.97 -2.94 15.49
N THR A 148 -14.87 -1.70 15.02
CA THR A 148 -13.61 -1.10 14.58
C THR A 148 -13.12 -0.15 15.66
N ILE A 149 -11.88 -0.32 16.10
CA ILE A 149 -11.22 0.55 17.08
C ILE A 149 -10.02 1.17 16.37
N ALA A 150 -10.02 2.48 16.19
CA ALA A 150 -8.90 3.21 15.61
C ALA A 150 -8.30 4.14 16.65
N ARG A 151 -7.00 4.04 16.88
CA ARG A 151 -6.23 5.01 17.65
C ARG A 151 -5.57 5.99 16.70
N VAL A 152 -5.81 7.29 16.93
CA VAL A 152 -5.29 8.38 16.13
C VAL A 152 -4.37 9.23 16.98
N ASP A 153 -3.09 9.27 16.60
CA ASP A 153 -2.17 10.27 17.13
C ASP A 153 -2.48 11.62 16.47
N SER A 154 -3.17 12.49 17.21
CA SER A 154 -3.53 13.83 16.72
C SER A 154 -2.37 14.84 16.74
N THR A 155 -1.21 14.45 17.29
CA THR A 155 -0.02 15.32 17.37
C THR A 155 0.93 15.12 16.20
N ALA A 156 0.83 13.99 15.51
CA ALA A 156 1.62 13.72 14.32
C ALA A 156 1.14 14.56 13.12
N ASN A 157 2.09 15.18 12.40
CA ASN A 157 1.83 15.92 11.15
C ASN A 157 1.16 15.06 10.06
N TYR A 158 1.14 13.73 10.21
CA TYR A 158 0.46 12.80 9.33
C TYR A 158 -0.46 11.88 10.14
N TYR A 159 -1.76 12.10 10.02
CA TYR A 159 -2.80 11.23 10.57
C TYR A 159 -2.68 9.82 9.98
N ARG A 160 -2.23 8.85 10.79
CA ARG A 160 -2.19 7.43 10.39
C ARG A 160 -2.85 6.58 11.47
N PRO A 161 -4.17 6.35 11.41
CA PRO A 161 -4.82 5.57 12.45
C PRO A 161 -4.23 4.15 12.50
N ALA A 162 -3.87 3.70 13.70
CA ALA A 162 -3.64 2.28 13.93
C ALA A 162 -5.01 1.65 14.28
N VAL A 163 -5.36 0.54 13.64
CA VAL A 163 -6.75 0.03 13.66
C VAL A 163 -6.77 -1.43 14.11
N ILE A 164 -7.80 -1.78 14.88
CA ILE A 164 -8.17 -3.12 15.28
C ILE A 164 -9.62 -3.35 14.87
N ILE A 165 -9.92 -4.46 14.20
CA ILE A 165 -11.26 -4.80 13.73
C ILE A 165 -11.67 -6.13 14.32
N PHE A 166 -12.76 -6.16 15.07
CA PHE A 166 -13.43 -7.38 15.49
C PHE A 166 -14.58 -7.67 14.54
N THR A 167 -14.64 -8.90 14.04
CA THR A 167 -15.81 -9.44 13.34
C THR A 167 -16.43 -10.48 14.26
N LEU A 168 -17.68 -10.26 14.65
CA LEU A 168 -18.33 -10.99 15.75
C LEU A 168 -19.63 -11.64 15.28
N ASN A 169 -19.88 -12.87 15.72
CA ASN A 169 -21.17 -13.52 15.46
C ASN A 169 -22.31 -12.77 16.16
N SER A 170 -22.07 -12.34 17.39
CA SER A 170 -22.92 -11.42 18.14
C SER A 170 -22.09 -10.30 18.73
N ILE A 171 -22.57 -9.06 18.65
CA ILE A 171 -21.94 -7.90 19.30
C ILE A 171 -21.70 -8.12 20.81
N SER A 172 -22.54 -8.93 21.47
CA SER A 172 -22.39 -9.27 22.89
C SER A 172 -21.18 -10.15 23.20
N ASP A 173 -20.59 -10.81 22.20
CA ASP A 173 -19.37 -11.59 22.37
C ASP A 173 -18.12 -10.72 22.52
N PHE A 174 -18.20 -9.43 22.17
CA PHE A 174 -17.07 -8.49 22.29
C PHE A 174 -16.43 -8.52 23.67
N SER A 175 -17.24 -8.47 24.74
CA SER A 175 -16.71 -8.46 26.13
C SER A 175 -15.99 -9.75 26.51
N LYS A 176 -16.29 -10.87 25.82
CA LYS A 176 -15.66 -12.18 26.07
C LYS A 176 -14.35 -12.32 25.31
N VAL A 177 -14.28 -11.77 24.09
CA VAL A 177 -13.14 -11.99 23.19
C VAL A 177 -12.14 -10.82 23.15
N ALA A 178 -12.55 -9.63 23.56
CA ALA A 178 -11.68 -8.44 23.63
C ALA A 178 -10.80 -8.46 24.89
N ASN A 179 -9.79 -9.32 24.86
CA ASN A 179 -8.76 -9.43 25.87
C ASN A 179 -7.51 -8.65 25.43
N SER A 180 -7.18 -7.57 26.16
CA SER A 180 -6.04 -6.71 25.83
C SER A 180 -4.69 -7.43 25.88
N ALA A 181 -4.47 -8.29 26.89
CA ALA A 181 -3.23 -9.06 27.00
C ALA A 181 -3.04 -10.00 25.80
N LEU A 182 -4.11 -10.64 25.34
CA LEU A 182 -4.07 -11.49 24.14
C LEU A 182 -3.74 -10.67 22.88
N ILE A 183 -4.35 -9.49 22.72
CA ILE A 183 -4.09 -8.62 21.56
C ILE A 183 -2.65 -8.11 21.57
N ASP A 184 -2.13 -7.70 22.74
CA ASP A 184 -0.75 -7.24 22.89
C ASP A 184 0.23 -8.37 22.51
N GLN A 185 0.01 -9.59 23.03
CA GLN A 185 0.81 -10.77 22.68
C GLN A 185 0.72 -11.11 21.18
N PHE A 186 -0.46 -10.93 20.57
CA PHE A 186 -0.63 -11.17 19.14
C PHE A 186 0.17 -10.16 18.31
N ILE A 187 0.12 -8.87 18.67
CA ILE A 187 0.92 -7.82 18.02
C ILE A 187 2.42 -8.12 18.13
N ASP A 188 2.88 -8.52 19.32
CA ASP A 188 4.28 -8.89 19.52
C ASP A 188 4.68 -10.11 18.69
N SER A 189 3.80 -11.12 18.57
CA SER A 189 4.04 -12.29 17.73
C SER A 189 4.21 -11.92 16.24
N ILE A 190 3.41 -10.96 15.75
CA ILE A 190 3.51 -10.45 14.37
C ILE A 190 4.84 -9.71 14.17
N GLU A 191 5.20 -8.81 15.09
CA GLU A 191 6.46 -8.05 15.06
C GLU A 191 7.69 -8.97 15.06
N ALA A 192 7.65 -10.05 15.83
CA ALA A 192 8.70 -11.06 15.84
C ALA A 192 8.75 -11.85 14.52
N ALA A 193 7.60 -12.19 13.94
CA ALA A 193 7.51 -13.00 12.72
C ALA A 193 7.89 -12.24 11.43
N ILE A 194 7.84 -10.90 11.40
CA ILE A 194 8.19 -10.12 10.21
C ILE A 194 9.69 -10.28 9.88
N PRO A 195 10.04 -10.81 8.69
CA PRO A 195 11.44 -10.98 8.28
C PRO A 195 12.17 -9.64 8.21
N ALA A 196 13.43 -9.61 8.62
CA ALA A 196 14.27 -8.39 8.58
C ALA A 196 14.30 -7.75 7.18
N LYS A 197 14.37 -8.58 6.12
CA LYS A 197 14.32 -8.11 4.72
C LYS A 197 13.03 -7.36 4.37
N VAL A 198 11.90 -7.63 5.01
CA VAL A 198 10.64 -6.92 4.73
C VAL A 198 10.54 -5.68 5.61
N ALA A 199 10.99 -5.78 6.86
CA ALA A 199 11.04 -4.67 7.81
C ALA A 199 11.93 -3.51 7.33
N SER A 200 13.03 -3.82 6.61
CA SER A 200 13.95 -2.81 6.08
C SER A 200 13.47 -2.12 4.80
N HIS A 201 12.34 -2.57 4.23
CA HIS A 201 11.81 -2.02 2.98
C HIS A 201 10.57 -1.18 3.24
N ALA A 202 10.37 -0.18 2.39
CA ALA A 202 9.19 0.67 2.45
C ALA A 202 7.90 -0.19 2.30
N PRO A 203 6.84 0.08 3.09
CA PRO A 203 5.64 -0.76 3.14
C PRO A 203 4.93 -0.97 1.78
N TRP A 204 5.13 -0.06 0.83
CA TRP A 204 4.58 -0.15 -0.51
C TRP A 204 5.21 -1.24 -1.38
N LYS A 205 6.40 -1.74 -1.05
CA LYS A 205 7.13 -2.75 -1.85
C LYS A 205 6.58 -4.17 -1.68
N TYR A 206 5.92 -4.45 -0.55
CA TYR A 206 5.44 -5.79 -0.22
C TYR A 206 3.97 -5.73 0.17
N PHE A 207 3.21 -6.74 -0.24
CA PHE A 207 1.97 -7.14 0.43
C PHE A 207 2.33 -8.03 1.61
N MET A 208 1.70 -7.82 2.76
CA MET A 208 1.80 -8.76 3.88
C MET A 208 0.42 -9.12 4.38
N TYR A 209 0.24 -10.41 4.65
CA TYR A 209 -0.95 -10.92 5.30
C TYR A 209 -0.62 -12.15 6.13
N GLY A 210 -1.35 -12.36 7.22
CA GLY A 210 -1.21 -13.54 8.05
C GLY A 210 -2.56 -14.00 8.56
N ASN A 211 -2.74 -15.32 8.64
CA ASN A 211 -3.90 -15.93 9.27
C ASN A 211 -3.41 -16.80 10.43
N TYR A 212 -3.95 -16.54 11.61
CA TYR A 212 -3.53 -17.15 12.86
C TYR A 212 -4.75 -17.75 13.56
N THR A 213 -4.50 -18.80 14.34
CA THR A 213 -5.46 -19.41 15.26
C THR A 213 -4.86 -19.42 16.66
N LEU A 214 -5.73 -19.34 17.66
CA LEU A 214 -5.35 -19.52 19.06
C LEU A 214 -5.48 -21.00 19.42
N ASN A 215 -4.45 -21.61 19.98
CA ASN A 215 -4.56 -22.96 20.52
C ASN A 215 -5.01 -22.93 22.00
N ASN A 216 -5.25 -24.12 22.57
CA ASN A 216 -5.70 -24.27 23.95
C ASN A 216 -4.69 -23.78 25.01
N GLN A 217 -3.44 -23.51 24.61
CA GLN A 217 -2.37 -22.99 25.48
C GLN A 217 -2.18 -21.48 25.31
N ASN A 218 -3.11 -20.79 24.63
CA ASN A 218 -3.02 -19.37 24.27
C ASN A 218 -1.80 -19.01 23.41
N SER A 219 -1.21 -19.97 22.68
CA SER A 219 -0.18 -19.67 21.71
C SER A 219 -0.77 -19.55 20.31
N PHE A 220 -0.22 -18.62 19.53
CA PHE A 220 -0.64 -18.38 18.16
C PHE A 220 0.01 -19.37 17.20
N SER A 221 -0.81 -20.04 16.40
CA SER A 221 -0.35 -20.87 15.28
C SER A 221 -0.80 -20.23 13.98
N GLY A 222 0.12 -19.96 13.06
CA GLY A 222 -0.21 -19.31 11.80
C GLY A 222 1.00 -19.03 10.94
N ASN A 223 0.75 -18.61 9.70
CA ASN A 223 1.80 -18.29 8.74
C ASN A 223 1.69 -16.83 8.31
N LEU A 224 2.81 -16.12 8.40
CA LEU A 224 2.97 -14.80 7.81
C LEU A 224 3.44 -14.95 6.37
N ASN A 225 2.67 -14.41 5.43
CA ASN A 225 3.01 -14.40 4.02
C ASN A 225 3.41 -12.98 3.60
N SER A 226 4.47 -12.89 2.80
CA SER A 226 4.90 -11.65 2.17
C SER A 226 5.11 -11.88 0.68
N THR A 227 4.48 -11.06 -0.15
CA THR A 227 4.69 -11.09 -1.61
C THR A 227 5.12 -9.71 -2.10
N LEU A 228 5.91 -9.67 -3.17
CA LEU A 228 6.28 -8.39 -3.78
C LEU A 228 5.04 -7.74 -4.37
N ASN A 229 4.84 -6.45 -4.07
CA ASN A 229 3.78 -5.65 -4.63
C ASN A 229 4.19 -5.10 -6.00
N VAL A 230 4.42 -6.01 -6.95
CA VAL A 230 4.86 -5.66 -8.29
C VAL A 230 3.97 -6.31 -9.34
N GLN A 231 3.68 -5.56 -10.39
CA GLN A 231 3.21 -6.09 -11.67
C GLN A 231 4.40 -6.10 -12.62
N ARG A 232 4.67 -7.27 -13.20
CA ARG A 232 5.76 -7.43 -14.15
C ARG A 232 5.22 -7.27 -15.57
N THR A 233 5.87 -6.42 -16.35
CA THR A 233 5.57 -6.24 -17.76
C THR A 233 6.83 -6.46 -18.57
N PHE A 234 6.68 -7.17 -19.70
CA PHE A 234 7.70 -7.32 -20.70
C PHE A 234 7.36 -6.43 -21.89
N THR A 235 8.34 -5.71 -22.42
CA THR A 235 8.15 -4.77 -23.53
C THR A 235 9.26 -4.93 -24.56
N ILE A 236 8.89 -4.84 -25.83
CA ILE A 236 9.84 -4.66 -26.93
C ILE A 236 9.85 -3.16 -27.25
N GLY A 237 11.04 -2.56 -27.26
CA GLY A 237 11.22 -1.13 -27.49
C GLY A 237 11.98 -0.86 -28.77
N PHE A 238 11.57 0.20 -29.48
CA PHE A 238 12.26 0.74 -30.64
C PHE A 238 12.56 2.23 -30.40
N SER A 239 13.73 2.70 -30.81
CA SER A 239 14.03 4.13 -30.85
C SER A 239 14.85 4.49 -32.08
N ALA A 240 14.71 5.73 -32.51
CA ALA A 240 15.67 6.38 -33.40
C ALA A 240 16.46 7.38 -32.58
N ASP A 241 17.77 7.39 -32.74
CA ASP A 241 18.65 8.26 -31.97
C ASP A 241 19.63 9.00 -32.87
N ILE A 242 20.12 10.14 -32.39
CA ILE A 242 21.21 10.88 -33.00
C ILE A 242 22.13 11.42 -31.91
N GLN A 243 23.42 11.39 -32.18
CA GLN A 243 24.42 11.85 -31.24
C GLN A 243 25.68 12.39 -31.92
N ASN A 244 26.44 13.23 -31.22
CA ASN A 244 27.76 13.65 -31.68
C ASN A 244 28.85 12.80 -31.02
N ILE A 245 29.66 12.08 -31.80
CA ILE A 245 30.80 11.31 -31.30
C ILE A 245 32.04 11.73 -32.09
N LYS A 246 33.07 12.24 -31.41
CA LYS A 246 34.32 12.71 -32.04
C LYS A 246 34.05 13.60 -33.27
N ASN A 247 33.20 14.61 -33.12
CA ASN A 247 32.81 15.55 -34.18
C ASN A 247 31.99 14.96 -35.35
N HIS A 248 31.51 13.71 -35.25
CA HIS A 248 30.63 13.12 -36.25
C HIS A 248 29.19 13.08 -35.73
N PHE A 249 28.23 13.45 -36.58
CA PHE A 249 26.82 13.15 -36.34
C PHE A 249 26.55 11.68 -36.65
N VAL A 250 26.10 10.95 -35.64
CA VAL A 250 25.90 9.50 -35.68
C VAL A 250 24.42 9.24 -35.47
N PRO A 251 23.62 9.11 -36.54
CA PRO A 251 22.29 8.54 -36.42
C PRO A 251 22.39 7.06 -36.03
N SER A 252 21.41 6.60 -35.28
CA SER A 252 21.26 5.22 -34.85
C SER A 252 19.80 4.82 -34.74
N ALA A 253 19.56 3.51 -34.71
CA ALA A 253 18.27 2.95 -34.35
C ALA A 253 18.52 1.88 -33.30
N SER A 254 17.70 1.84 -32.25
CA SER A 254 17.80 0.83 -31.21
C SER A 254 16.59 -0.07 -31.21
N ILE A 255 16.81 -1.38 -31.02
CA ILE A 255 15.76 -2.34 -30.71
C ILE A 255 16.18 -3.13 -29.48
N GLY A 256 15.24 -3.38 -28.58
CA GLY A 256 15.56 -4.10 -27.35
C GLY A 256 14.36 -4.67 -26.65
N ILE A 257 14.66 -5.46 -25.63
CA ILE A 257 13.68 -6.04 -24.71
C ILE A 257 13.88 -5.42 -23.34
N SER A 258 12.79 -5.22 -22.61
CA SER A 258 12.84 -4.71 -21.24
C SER A 258 11.81 -5.39 -20.36
N MET A 259 12.20 -5.62 -19.10
CA MET A 259 11.33 -6.08 -18.05
C MET A 259 11.17 -4.97 -17.02
N PHE A 260 9.92 -4.57 -16.75
CA PHE A 260 9.57 -3.56 -15.77
C PHE A 260 8.78 -4.17 -14.60
N ASN A 261 9.15 -3.81 -13.37
CA ASN A 261 8.36 -4.07 -12.17
C ASN A 261 7.64 -2.78 -11.76
N TYR A 262 6.34 -2.71 -12.02
CA TYR A 262 5.46 -1.61 -11.62
C TYR A 262 4.91 -1.84 -10.22
N PHE A 263 5.07 -0.88 -9.31
CA PHE A 263 4.62 -1.04 -7.92
C PHE A 263 3.15 -0.63 -7.75
N LYS A 264 2.24 -1.56 -7.45
CA LYS A 264 0.78 -1.27 -7.50
C LYS A 264 0.31 -0.23 -6.48
N LYS A 265 1.06 -0.04 -5.39
CA LYS A 265 0.75 0.96 -4.34
C LYS A 265 1.40 2.32 -4.55
N GLN A 266 2.33 2.42 -5.50
CA GLN A 266 2.92 3.68 -5.90
C GLN A 266 2.71 3.82 -7.40
N PRO A 267 1.56 4.39 -7.82
CA PRO A 267 1.31 4.70 -9.22
C PRO A 267 2.53 5.40 -9.82
N ASN A 268 2.87 5.06 -11.06
CA ASN A 268 4.03 5.61 -11.80
C ASN A 268 5.42 5.26 -11.23
N SER A 269 5.52 4.44 -10.18
CA SER A 269 6.81 3.94 -9.70
C SER A 269 7.12 2.60 -10.33
N TYR A 270 8.30 2.50 -10.94
CA TYR A 270 8.78 1.25 -11.50
C TYR A 270 10.30 1.18 -11.47
N ASN A 271 10.81 -0.05 -11.51
CA ASN A 271 12.17 -0.28 -11.93
C ASN A 271 12.16 -1.21 -13.15
N GLY A 272 13.20 -1.16 -13.95
CA GLY A 272 13.31 -2.04 -15.09
C GLY A 272 14.73 -2.29 -15.51
N PHE A 273 14.90 -3.42 -16.18
CA PHE A 273 16.14 -3.81 -16.82
C PHE A 273 15.86 -4.06 -18.30
N GLY A 274 16.71 -3.55 -19.17
CA GLY A 274 16.59 -3.68 -20.61
C GLY A 274 17.91 -4.00 -21.29
N LEU A 275 17.81 -4.72 -22.40
CA LEU A 275 18.92 -5.02 -23.30
C LEU A 275 18.57 -4.48 -24.68
N TYR A 276 19.46 -3.67 -25.25
CA TYR A 276 19.24 -2.97 -26.51
C TYR A 276 20.42 -3.18 -27.46
N TRP A 277 20.12 -3.55 -28.69
CA TRP A 277 21.07 -3.52 -29.79
C TRP A 277 20.90 -2.23 -30.55
N THR A 278 22.01 -1.51 -30.73
CA THR A 278 22.01 -0.17 -31.31
C THR A 278 23.11 -0.05 -32.37
N PRO A 279 22.79 -0.20 -33.66
CA PRO A 279 23.67 0.19 -34.76
C PRO A 279 23.89 1.71 -34.84
N TYR A 280 25.15 2.11 -34.85
CA TYR A 280 25.64 3.47 -35.10
C TYR A 280 26.14 3.60 -36.54
N PHE A 281 25.68 4.62 -37.25
CA PHE A 281 26.05 4.87 -38.63
C PHE A 281 26.93 6.11 -38.74
N PHE A 282 28.20 5.92 -39.12
CA PHE A 282 29.13 6.99 -39.45
C PHE A 282 29.19 7.17 -40.97
N PHE A 283 29.30 8.41 -41.43
CA PHE A 283 29.40 8.75 -42.84
C PHE A 283 30.71 9.49 -43.07
N ASP A 284 31.54 9.00 -43.98
CA ASP A 284 32.82 9.61 -44.34
C ASP A 284 33.20 9.26 -45.79
N LYS A 285 34.21 9.92 -46.34
CA LYS A 285 34.74 9.60 -47.68
C LYS A 285 35.69 8.41 -47.62
N ASP A 286 35.65 7.57 -48.65
CA ASP A 286 36.64 6.52 -48.86
C ASP A 286 37.92 7.06 -49.53
N GLN A 287 38.88 6.17 -49.79
CA GLN A 287 40.14 6.50 -50.46
C GLN A 287 39.95 7.10 -51.86
N ASN A 288 38.78 6.91 -52.48
CA ASN A 288 38.43 7.45 -53.80
C ASN A 288 37.56 8.72 -53.70
N GLY A 289 37.38 9.27 -52.49
CA GLY A 289 36.55 10.43 -52.24
C GLY A 289 35.03 10.16 -52.28
N LYS A 290 34.61 8.90 -52.38
CA LYS A 290 33.18 8.52 -52.41
C LYS A 290 32.63 8.39 -51.00
N THR A 291 31.43 8.91 -50.77
CA THR A 291 30.74 8.77 -49.48
C THR A 291 30.47 7.29 -49.17
N LYS A 292 30.89 6.85 -47.98
CA LYS A 292 30.76 5.49 -47.50
C LYS A 292 30.18 5.49 -46.08
N THR A 293 29.30 4.53 -45.81
CA THR A 293 28.70 4.33 -44.50
C THR A 293 29.45 3.25 -43.72
N TYR A 294 29.80 3.57 -42.47
CA TYR A 294 30.49 2.69 -41.55
C TYR A 294 29.58 2.38 -40.36
N ARG A 295 29.20 1.10 -40.24
CA ARG A 295 28.27 0.63 -39.22
C ARG A 295 29.04 0.05 -38.04
N ASN A 296 28.70 0.50 -36.84
CA ASN A 296 29.27 0.02 -35.58
C ASN A 296 28.13 -0.37 -34.65
N ASP A 297 28.10 -1.59 -34.13
CA ASP A 297 26.97 -2.06 -33.33
C ASP A 297 27.35 -2.12 -31.85
N PHE A 298 26.48 -1.56 -31.01
CA PHE A 298 26.58 -1.67 -29.56
C PHE A 298 25.49 -2.59 -29.00
N LEU A 299 25.81 -3.27 -27.91
CA LEU A 299 24.84 -3.92 -27.03
C LEU A 299 24.82 -3.17 -25.69
N PHE A 300 23.68 -2.58 -25.34
CA PHE A 300 23.47 -1.79 -24.12
C PHE A 300 22.63 -2.57 -23.10
N ALA A 301 23.16 -2.70 -21.88
CA ALA A 301 22.38 -3.04 -20.70
C ALA A 301 21.94 -1.75 -20.00
N THR A 302 20.65 -1.60 -19.74
CA THR A 302 20.06 -0.41 -19.12
C THR A 302 19.25 -0.79 -17.89
N TYR A 303 19.55 -0.16 -16.76
CA TYR A 303 18.72 -0.19 -15.56
C TYR A 303 18.02 1.17 -15.42
N THR A 304 16.70 1.17 -15.21
CA THR A 304 15.93 2.40 -14.98
C THR A 304 15.18 2.28 -13.67
N THR A 305 15.20 3.34 -12.86
CA THR A 305 14.36 3.44 -11.68
C THR A 305 13.62 4.77 -11.66
N ILE A 306 12.33 4.71 -11.39
CA ILE A 306 11.46 5.86 -11.19
C ILE A 306 10.68 5.63 -9.90
N THR A 307 10.74 6.62 -9.00
CA THR A 307 10.02 6.59 -7.72
C THR A 307 9.12 7.83 -7.63
N ASP A 308 7.86 7.60 -7.28
CA ASP A 308 6.87 8.57 -6.82
C ASP A 308 6.71 9.82 -7.71
N ARG A 309 6.31 9.62 -8.98
CA ARG A 309 5.99 10.73 -9.88
C ARG A 309 4.50 11.02 -9.89
N LYS A 310 4.15 12.17 -9.31
CA LYS A 310 2.90 12.87 -9.61
C LYS A 310 2.96 13.33 -11.08
N ASP A 311 2.03 12.83 -11.88
CA ASP A 311 1.77 13.21 -13.27
C ASP A 311 2.96 13.12 -14.23
N ILE A 312 3.06 11.98 -14.94
CA ILE A 312 3.79 11.87 -16.21
C ILE A 312 2.97 12.62 -17.29
N GLY A 313 2.80 13.94 -17.12
CA GLY A 313 2.24 14.84 -18.13
C GLY A 313 3.34 15.39 -19.06
N ASN A 314 2.98 16.30 -19.97
CA ASN A 314 3.89 17.04 -20.89
C ASN A 314 4.84 18.00 -20.14
N LYS A 315 5.60 17.50 -19.17
CA LYS A 315 6.57 18.26 -18.38
C LYS A 315 7.95 17.66 -18.60
N LEU A 316 8.96 18.51 -18.44
CA LEU A 316 10.36 18.11 -18.47
C LEU A 316 10.61 17.14 -17.30
N ASP A 317 11.15 15.97 -17.59
CA ASP A 317 11.27 14.89 -16.63
C ASP A 317 12.72 14.39 -16.52
N ILE A 318 13.37 14.66 -15.39
CA ILE A 318 14.73 14.20 -15.11
C ILE A 318 14.65 12.80 -14.56
N PHE A 319 15.25 11.81 -15.22
CA PHE A 319 15.25 10.41 -14.78
C PHE A 319 16.68 9.84 -14.73
N LEU A 320 16.85 8.74 -14.00
CA LEU A 320 18.16 8.14 -13.71
C LEU A 320 18.31 6.76 -14.37
N PRO A 321 18.40 6.68 -15.71
CA PRO A 321 18.80 5.45 -16.37
C PRO A 321 20.31 5.26 -16.24
N ILE A 322 20.73 4.10 -15.79
CA ILE A 322 22.13 3.66 -15.84
C ILE A 322 22.25 2.72 -17.03
N SER A 323 23.01 3.12 -18.05
CA SER A 323 23.25 2.32 -19.25
C SER A 323 24.74 2.05 -19.43
N LEU A 324 25.10 0.80 -19.68
CA LEU A 324 26.45 0.38 -20.08
C LEU A 324 26.36 -0.40 -21.39
N GLY A 325 27.05 0.10 -22.41
CA GLY A 325 27.14 -0.49 -23.73
C GLY A 325 28.52 -0.99 -24.05
N TYR A 326 28.59 -2.04 -24.86
CA TYR A 326 29.84 -2.58 -25.40
C TYR A 326 29.77 -2.68 -26.93
N LEU A 327 30.86 -2.29 -27.59
CA LEU A 327 31.01 -2.36 -29.04
C LEU A 327 31.20 -3.82 -29.47
N ILE A 328 30.18 -4.41 -30.09
CA ILE A 328 30.17 -5.81 -30.52
C ILE A 328 30.55 -5.97 -32.00
N HIS A 329 30.37 -4.92 -32.81
CA HIS A 329 30.77 -4.90 -34.22
C HIS A 329 31.42 -3.56 -34.53
N ARG A 330 32.58 -3.59 -35.19
CA ARG A 330 33.35 -2.40 -35.56
C ARG A 330 33.61 -2.35 -37.06
N LYS A 331 33.36 -1.20 -37.68
CA LYS A 331 33.75 -0.92 -39.06
C LYS A 331 34.28 0.51 -39.19
N GLY A 332 35.43 0.67 -39.83
CA GLY A 332 36.14 1.94 -39.93
C GLY A 332 36.88 2.32 -38.64
N ASP A 333 37.50 3.49 -38.65
CA ASP A 333 38.41 3.96 -37.59
C ASP A 333 37.81 5.09 -36.74
N PHE A 334 36.50 5.04 -36.50
CA PHE A 334 35.78 6.02 -35.67
C PHE A 334 35.87 5.70 -34.17
N LEU A 335 35.76 4.41 -33.84
CA LEU A 335 35.77 3.89 -32.47
C LEU A 335 36.93 2.92 -32.29
N GLU A 336 37.44 2.78 -31.08
CA GLU A 336 38.50 1.82 -30.78
C GLU A 336 37.93 0.42 -30.53
N LYS A 337 38.75 -0.62 -30.68
CA LYS A 337 38.36 -1.95 -30.19
C LYS A 337 38.14 -1.90 -28.67
N ASN A 338 37.20 -2.70 -28.16
CA ASN A 338 36.82 -2.72 -26.74
C ASN A 338 36.28 -1.37 -26.24
N THR A 339 35.54 -0.65 -27.08
CA THR A 339 34.87 0.59 -26.69
C THR A 339 33.61 0.28 -25.87
N PHE A 340 33.43 1.04 -24.79
CA PHE A 340 32.25 1.06 -23.94
C PHE A 340 31.55 2.41 -24.08
N GLY A 341 30.22 2.41 -23.95
CA GLY A 341 29.42 3.62 -23.82
C GLY A 341 28.70 3.62 -22.48
N PHE A 342 28.73 4.73 -21.74
CA PHE A 342 28.13 4.83 -20.42
C PHE A 342 27.23 6.06 -20.29
N ASN A 343 26.09 5.91 -19.62
CA ASN A 343 25.19 6.97 -19.21
C ASN A 343 24.64 6.69 -17.81
N ALA A 344 24.37 7.73 -17.01
CA ALA A 344 23.84 7.62 -15.65
C ALA A 344 22.60 8.49 -15.38
N PHE A 345 22.19 9.35 -16.32
CA PHE A 345 21.00 10.18 -16.16
C PHE A 345 20.38 10.56 -17.51
N GLY A 346 19.23 11.22 -17.51
CA GLY A 346 18.61 11.70 -18.73
C GLY A 346 17.46 12.65 -18.46
N VAL A 347 17.06 13.36 -19.49
CA VAL A 347 15.91 14.25 -19.46
C VAL A 347 14.91 13.79 -20.52
N LYS A 348 13.65 13.63 -20.15
CA LYS A 348 12.57 13.18 -21.03
C LYS A 348 11.54 14.29 -21.18
N TYR A 349 11.03 14.46 -22.39
CA TYR A 349 9.90 15.32 -22.70
C TYR A 349 9.03 14.63 -23.75
N GLY A 350 7.84 14.16 -23.34
CA GLY A 350 7.02 13.30 -24.18
C GLY A 350 7.77 12.03 -24.60
N ASN A 351 7.92 11.81 -25.92
CA ASN A 351 8.66 10.67 -26.48
C ASN A 351 10.15 10.97 -26.74
N ALA A 352 10.57 12.23 -26.58
CA ALA A 352 11.96 12.64 -26.75
C ALA A 352 12.73 12.47 -25.44
N THR A 353 13.96 11.99 -25.55
CA THR A 353 14.85 11.74 -24.42
C THR A 353 16.24 12.22 -24.76
N LEU A 354 16.82 13.06 -23.89
CA LEU A 354 18.19 13.54 -23.99
C LEU A 354 19.04 12.83 -22.94
N LYS A 355 20.16 12.23 -23.35
CA LYS A 355 21.06 11.48 -22.47
C LYS A 355 22.52 11.89 -22.73
N PRO A 356 23.28 12.29 -21.71
CA PRO A 356 24.71 12.40 -21.85
C PRO A 356 25.34 11.00 -21.93
N PHE A 357 26.28 10.81 -22.83
CA PHE A 357 27.07 9.59 -22.92
C PHE A 357 28.55 9.88 -22.78
N ILE A 358 29.28 8.92 -22.25
CA ILE A 358 30.73 8.91 -22.24
C ILE A 358 31.19 7.61 -22.91
N TYR A 359 32.03 7.73 -23.92
CA TYR A 359 32.67 6.59 -24.58
C TYR A 359 34.12 6.48 -24.11
N PHE A 360 34.58 5.26 -23.87
CA PHE A 360 35.96 4.98 -23.51
C PHE A 360 36.35 3.58 -23.96
N HIS A 361 37.62 3.27 -24.04
CA HIS A 361 38.11 1.93 -24.42
C HIS A 361 39.14 1.43 -23.41
N ASN A 362 39.38 0.11 -23.38
CA ASN A 362 40.42 -0.52 -22.56
C ASN A 362 40.47 -0.01 -21.09
N PHE A 363 39.32 -0.03 -20.40
CA PHE A 363 39.15 0.48 -19.02
C PHE A 363 39.54 1.96 -18.85
N ILE A 364 38.65 2.86 -19.31
CA ILE A 364 38.67 4.32 -19.09
C ILE A 364 39.78 5.07 -19.88
N LYS A 365 40.29 4.52 -20.99
CA LYS A 365 41.15 5.27 -21.93
C LYS A 365 40.31 5.95 -23.02
N GLY A 366 40.83 7.04 -23.60
CA GLY A 366 40.23 7.69 -24.77
C GLY A 366 38.81 8.21 -24.54
N VAL A 367 38.58 8.84 -23.38
CA VAL A 367 37.27 9.33 -22.94
C VAL A 367 36.72 10.38 -23.92
N THR A 368 35.55 10.10 -24.49
CA THR A 368 34.86 10.98 -25.44
C THR A 368 33.45 11.27 -24.91
N PRO A 369 33.13 12.52 -24.52
CA PRO A 369 31.78 12.89 -24.16
C PRO A 369 30.87 12.97 -25.39
N SER A 370 29.58 12.76 -25.19
CA SER A 370 28.55 12.81 -26.22
C SER A 370 27.22 13.19 -25.59
N ILE A 371 26.30 13.69 -26.41
CA ILE A 371 24.90 13.88 -26.03
C ILE A 371 24.07 13.16 -27.09
N GLN A 372 23.21 12.26 -26.63
CA GLN A 372 22.28 11.51 -27.47
C GLN A 372 20.88 12.06 -27.30
N LEU A 373 20.24 12.38 -28.41
CA LEU A 373 18.81 12.61 -28.51
C LEU A 373 18.16 11.32 -29.05
N SER A 374 17.23 10.76 -28.29
CA SER A 374 16.46 9.57 -28.63
C SER A 374 14.99 9.93 -28.78
N ILE A 375 14.34 9.40 -29.81
CA ILE A 375 12.88 9.45 -29.99
C ILE A 375 12.36 8.01 -29.90
N GLY A 376 11.57 7.72 -28.87
CA GLY A 376 10.92 6.42 -28.72
C GLY A 376 9.80 6.23 -29.74
N ILE A 377 9.79 5.06 -30.39
CA ILE A 377 8.80 4.69 -31.41
C ILE A 377 7.99 3.50 -30.86
N GLY A 378 6.86 3.79 -30.22
CA GLY A 378 5.98 2.80 -29.58
C GLY A 378 5.33 3.33 -28.30
N LYS A 379 4.11 2.85 -27.98
CA LYS A 379 3.39 3.15 -26.73
C LYS A 379 3.57 2.03 -25.72
#